data_AF-A0A5B7B6F8-F1
#
_entry.id   AF-A0A5B7B6F8-F1
#
_cell.length_a   1.000
_cell.length_b   1.000
_cell.length_c   1.000
_cell.angle_alpha   90.00
_cell.angle_beta   90.00
_cell.angle_gamma   90.00
#
_symmetry.space_group_name_H-M   'P 1'
#
loop_
_entity.id
_entity.type
_entity.pdbx_description
1 polymer ?
#
loop_
_entity_poly.entity_id
_entity_poly.type
_entity_poly.pdbx_seq_one_letter_code
_entity_poly.pdbx_strand_id
1 'polypeptide(L)'
;APLEEDVNMSFGSMLLHGLTMSENDGDLETCCRAASVLSHVLKGNIQCKERVLQIEVEAPMPALGAPEPLMHRMVKYLALASSMKGKDGSTSGTSYVQPIILKLLVTWLSDCPSAVHCFLDSR
;
A
#
# COMPACT_ATOMS: atom_id res chain seq x y z
N ALA A 1 -9.43 4.72 25.59
CA ALA A 1 -9.21 5.86 24.66
C ALA A 1 -7.91 5.60 23.92
N PRO A 2 -7.87 5.76 22.60
CA PRO A 2 -6.62 6.13 21.96
C PRO A 2 -6.88 7.24 20.93
N LEU A 3 -6.63 8.49 21.31
CA LEU A 3 -6.57 9.64 20.41
C LEU A 3 -5.22 10.38 20.55
N GLU A 4 -4.30 9.88 21.37
CA GLU A 4 -3.07 10.60 21.75
C GLU A 4 -1.86 10.25 20.87
N GLU A 5 -1.89 9.15 20.11
CA GLU A 5 -0.80 8.80 19.16
C GLU A 5 -0.90 9.56 17.82
N ASP A 6 -2.08 10.06 17.44
CA ASP A 6 -2.31 10.79 16.18
C ASP A 6 -1.72 12.21 16.18
N VAL A 7 -1.51 12.82 17.36
CA VAL A 7 -1.24 14.28 17.46
C VAL A 7 0.19 14.65 17.03
N ASN A 8 1.11 13.69 16.89
CA ASN A 8 2.50 13.97 16.51
C ASN A 8 2.99 13.18 15.28
N MET A 9 2.10 12.57 14.50
CA MET A 9 2.51 11.84 13.30
C MET A 9 2.95 12.79 12.19
N SER A 10 4.12 12.50 11.61
CA SER A 10 4.54 13.17 10.37
C SER A 10 3.57 12.82 9.23
N PHE A 11 3.52 13.66 8.19
CA PHE A 11 2.74 13.35 6.99
C PHE A 11 3.10 11.99 6.38
N GLY A 12 4.39 11.63 6.38
CA GLY A 12 4.85 10.32 5.90
C GLY A 12 4.34 9.17 6.76
N SER A 13 4.33 9.35 8.08
CA SER A 13 3.80 8.36 9.03
C SER A 13 2.29 8.16 8.85
N MET A 14 1.53 9.24 8.72
CA MET A 14 0.09 9.16 8.42
C MET A 14 -0.19 8.47 7.08
N LEU A 15 0.63 8.75 6.07
CA LEU A 15 0.51 8.13 4.75
C LEU A 15 0.79 6.62 4.80
N LEU A 16 1.87 6.21 5.47
CA LEU A 16 2.21 4.80 5.65
C LEU A 16 1.15 4.07 6.48
N HIS A 17 0.69 4.68 7.56
CA HIS A 17 -0.38 4.14 8.39
C HIS A 17 -1.66 3.92 7.57
N GLY A 18 -2.06 4.90 6.77
CA GLY A 18 -3.21 4.77 5.87
C GLY A 18 -3.03 3.67 4.81
N LEU A 19 -1.80 3.44 4.34
CA LEU A 19 -1.49 2.35 3.42
C LEU A 19 -1.55 0.97 4.09
N THR A 20 -1.19 0.84 5.37
CA THR A 20 -0.99 -0.46 6.03
C THR A 20 -2.15 -0.92 6.91
N MET A 21 -3.03 -0.02 7.36
CA MET A 21 -4.14 -0.34 8.29
C MET A 21 -5.32 -1.15 7.73
N SER A 22 -5.37 -1.47 6.44
CA SER A 22 -6.58 -1.95 5.75
C SER A 22 -7.04 -3.39 6.07
N GLU A 23 -6.70 -3.95 7.23
CA GLU A 23 -7.13 -5.30 7.63
C GLU A 23 -8.61 -5.34 8.04
N ASN A 24 -9.23 -4.19 8.36
CA ASN A 24 -10.66 -4.07 8.67
C ASN A 24 -11.44 -3.40 7.51
N ASP A 25 -12.62 -3.94 7.19
CA ASP A 25 -13.46 -3.64 6.01
C ASP A 25 -13.86 -2.14 5.84
N GLY A 26 -13.70 -1.32 6.89
CA GLY A 26 -13.93 0.13 6.86
C GLY A 26 -12.76 0.99 6.37
N ASP A 27 -11.53 0.45 6.31
CA ASP A 27 -10.30 1.24 6.11
C ASP A 27 -9.75 1.21 4.67
N LEU A 28 -10.46 0.55 3.76
CA LEU A 28 -10.00 0.39 2.37
C LEU A 28 -10.05 1.71 1.59
N GLU A 29 -10.95 2.63 1.95
CA GLU A 29 -11.00 3.99 1.40
C GLU A 29 -9.77 4.82 1.79
N THR A 30 -9.36 4.74 3.06
CA THR A 30 -8.15 5.40 3.56
C THR A 30 -6.91 4.89 2.82
N CYS A 31 -6.81 3.58 2.62
CA CYS A 31 -5.76 2.96 1.80
C CYS A 31 -5.75 3.49 0.36
N CYS A 32 -6.92 3.61 -0.28
CA CYS A 32 -7.02 4.14 -1.64
C CYS A 32 -6.58 5.61 -1.76
N ARG A 33 -6.96 6.44 -0.78
CA ARG A 33 -6.55 7.85 -0.72
C ARG A 33 -5.04 7.95 -0.52
N ALA A 34 -4.48 7.17 0.41
CA ALA A 34 -3.05 7.10 0.65
C ALA A 34 -2.28 6.60 -0.58
N ALA A 35 -2.74 5.55 -1.25
CA ALA A 35 -2.15 5.02 -2.48
C ALA A 35 -2.17 6.04 -3.62
N SER A 36 -3.23 6.85 -3.72
CA SER A 36 -3.34 7.93 -4.70
C SER A 36 -2.32 9.04 -4.44
N VAL A 37 -2.15 9.43 -3.18
CA VAL A 37 -1.13 10.42 -2.75
C VAL A 37 0.27 9.88 -3.05
N LEU A 38 0.57 8.63 -2.67
CA LEU A 38 1.87 8.03 -2.94
C LEU A 38 2.14 7.95 -4.45
N SER A 39 1.14 7.57 -5.26
CA SER A 39 1.27 7.58 -6.73
C SER A 39 1.66 8.95 -7.26
N HIS A 40 1.08 10.02 -6.71
CA HIS A 40 1.42 11.38 -7.10
C HIS A 40 2.87 11.74 -6.74
N VAL A 41 3.32 11.37 -5.54
CA VAL A 41 4.71 11.59 -5.08
C VAL A 41 5.73 10.85 -5.94
N LEU A 42 5.40 9.64 -6.40
CA LEU A 42 6.28 8.80 -7.21
C LEU A 42 6.31 9.17 -8.70
N LYS A 43 5.24 9.80 -9.22
CA LYS A 43 5.09 10.06 -10.65
C LYS A 43 6.22 10.94 -11.18
N GLY A 44 6.99 10.42 -12.13
CA GLY A 44 8.12 11.13 -12.75
C GLY A 44 9.32 11.36 -11.82
N ASN A 45 9.34 10.78 -10.61
CA ASN A 45 10.38 11.03 -9.62
C ASN A 45 11.10 9.73 -9.23
N ILE A 46 12.16 9.39 -9.96
CA ILE A 46 12.94 8.15 -9.75
C ILE A 46 13.59 8.14 -8.36
N GLN A 47 14.11 9.28 -7.88
CA GLN A 47 14.71 9.36 -6.54
C GLN A 47 13.71 9.06 -5.42
N CYS A 48 12.47 9.52 -5.56
CA CYS A 48 11.40 9.15 -4.63
C CYS A 48 11.08 7.66 -4.73
N LYS A 49 11.00 7.07 -5.93
CA LYS A 49 10.75 5.64 -6.11
C LYS A 49 11.78 4.78 -5.39
N GLU A 50 13.06 5.10 -5.54
CA GLU A 50 14.16 4.41 -4.86
C GLU A 50 14.08 4.57 -3.34
N ARG A 51 13.83 5.80 -2.84
CA ARG A 51 13.71 6.04 -1.38
C ARG A 51 12.52 5.32 -0.75
N VAL A 52 11.37 5.32 -1.42
CA VAL A 52 10.17 4.63 -0.91
C VAL A 52 10.36 3.11 -0.98
N LEU A 53 11.18 2.60 -1.91
CA LEU A 53 11.47 1.16 -2.00
C LEU A 53 12.21 0.62 -0.78
N GLN A 54 13.01 1.47 -0.12
CA GLN A 54 13.75 1.15 1.11
C GLN A 54 12.87 1.20 2.37
N ILE A 55 11.59 1.55 2.25
CA ILE A 55 10.68 1.55 3.39
C ILE A 55 10.25 0.11 3.66
N GLU A 56 10.67 -0.38 4.82
CA GLU A 56 10.21 -1.64 5.37
C GLU A 56 9.01 -1.39 6.28
N VAL A 57 7.99 -2.24 6.16
CA VAL A 57 6.80 -2.21 6.99
C VAL A 57 6.93 -3.34 7.99
N GLU A 58 6.71 -3.03 9.27
CA GLU A 58 6.66 -4.04 10.32
C GLU A 58 5.56 -5.09 10.04
N ALA A 59 5.83 -6.34 10.39
CA ALA A 59 4.86 -7.40 10.24
C ALA A 59 3.61 -7.09 11.10
N PRO A 60 2.38 -7.41 10.63
CA PRO A 60 1.14 -7.25 11.42
C PRO A 60 1.21 -7.96 12.77
N MET A 61 2.05 -8.99 12.85
CA MET A 61 2.38 -9.72 14.05
C MET A 61 3.91 -9.76 14.19
N PRO A 62 4.52 -8.92 15.04
CA PRO A 62 5.97 -8.85 15.23
C PRO A 62 6.62 -10.18 15.63
N ALA A 63 5.84 -11.11 16.19
CA ALA A 63 6.29 -12.44 16.58
C ALA A 63 6.42 -13.46 15.41
N LEU A 64 5.90 -13.15 14.21
CA LEU A 64 5.72 -14.13 13.13
C LEU A 64 6.36 -13.76 11.78
N GLY A 65 6.95 -12.58 11.62
CA GLY A 65 7.50 -12.16 10.33
C GLY A 65 8.61 -11.12 10.40
N ALA A 66 9.57 -11.24 9.48
CA ALA A 66 10.55 -10.18 9.24
C ALA A 66 9.87 -8.94 8.65
N PRO A 67 10.43 -7.73 8.83
CA PRO A 67 10.02 -6.56 8.08
C PRO A 67 10.00 -6.86 6.58
N GLU A 68 8.98 -6.40 5.87
CA GLU A 68 8.88 -6.58 4.42
C GLU A 68 8.83 -5.23 3.69
N PRO A 69 9.36 -5.14 2.45
CA PRO A 69 9.23 -3.93 1.65
C PRO A 69 7.76 -3.51 1.50
N LEU A 70 7.49 -2.21 1.57
CA LEU A 70 6.15 -1.65 1.37
C LEU A 70 5.50 -2.14 0.06
N MET A 71 6.30 -2.33 -0.99
CA MET A 71 5.83 -2.86 -2.27
C MET A 71 5.20 -4.24 -2.13
N HIS A 72 5.80 -5.14 -1.34
CA HIS A 72 5.29 -6.50 -1.14
C HIS A 72 3.92 -6.46 -0.47
N ARG A 73 3.73 -5.57 0.49
CA ARG A 73 2.42 -5.32 1.12
C ARG A 73 1.37 -4.86 0.11
N MET A 74 1.72 -3.93 -0.79
CA MET A 74 0.80 -3.46 -1.84
C MET A 74 0.40 -4.57 -2.82
N VAL A 75 1.34 -5.48 -3.15
CA VAL A 75 1.04 -6.66 -3.98
C VAL A 75 0.06 -7.60 -3.28
N LYS A 76 0.24 -7.86 -1.98
CA LYS A 76 -0.72 -8.66 -1.19
C LYS A 76 -2.11 -8.04 -1.17
N TYR A 77 -2.22 -6.72 -1.00
CA TYR A 77 -3.52 -6.03 -1.06
C TYR A 77 -4.16 -6.09 -2.44
N LEU A 78 -3.39 -6.01 -3.51
CA LEU A 78 -3.92 -6.23 -4.86
C LEU A 78 -4.49 -7.66 -5.00
N ALA A 79 -3.79 -8.68 -4.50
CA ALA A 79 -4.24 -10.07 -4.54
C ALA A 79 -5.54 -10.27 -3.73
N LEU A 80 -5.62 -9.69 -2.52
CA LEU A 80 -6.82 -9.73 -1.68
C LEU A 80 -8.00 -9.04 -2.36
N ALA A 81 -7.82 -7.81 -2.85
CA ALA A 81 -8.86 -7.07 -3.57
C ALA A 81 -9.34 -7.82 -4.82
N SER A 82 -8.47 -8.57 -5.50
CA SER A 82 -8.83 -9.40 -6.65
C SER A 82 -9.61 -10.66 -6.26
N SER A 83 -9.40 -11.20 -5.05
CA SER A 83 -10.05 -12.42 -4.54
C SER A 83 -11.48 -12.17 -4.04
N MET A 84 -11.76 -10.96 -3.53
CA MET A 84 -13.07 -10.57 -2.97
C MET A 84 -14.21 -10.47 -4.00
N LYS A 85 -13.91 -10.60 -5.30
CA LYS A 85 -14.88 -10.44 -6.40
C LYS A 85 -15.93 -11.57 -6.50
N GLY A 86 -15.95 -12.55 -5.60
CA GLY A 86 -16.75 -13.76 -5.74
C GLY A 86 -17.75 -14.10 -4.63
N LYS A 87 -17.82 -13.35 -3.51
CA LYS A 87 -18.49 -13.90 -2.32
C LYS A 87 -19.79 -13.25 -1.84
N ASP A 88 -20.06 -11.96 -2.08
CA ASP A 88 -21.33 -11.36 -1.62
C ASP A 88 -21.86 -10.27 -2.58
N GLY A 89 -23.19 -10.28 -2.78
CA GLY A 89 -23.93 -9.47 -3.75
C GLY A 89 -24.02 -7.96 -3.46
N SER A 90 -23.06 -7.34 -2.77
CA SER A 90 -23.00 -5.89 -2.53
C SER A 90 -21.72 -5.27 -3.12
N THR A 91 -21.59 -5.34 -4.44
CA THR A 91 -20.35 -5.10 -5.21
C THR A 91 -20.00 -3.62 -5.49
N SER A 92 -20.31 -2.67 -4.59
CA SER A 92 -20.11 -1.24 -4.89
C SER A 92 -18.90 -0.58 -4.23
N GLY A 93 -18.38 -1.10 -3.12
CA GLY A 93 -17.33 -0.42 -2.33
C GLY A 93 -15.89 -0.80 -2.66
N THR A 94 -15.64 -1.98 -3.24
CA THR A 94 -14.28 -2.50 -3.44
C THR A 94 -13.79 -2.43 -4.90
N SER A 95 -14.67 -2.06 -5.85
CA SER A 95 -14.36 -2.07 -7.29
C SER A 95 -13.26 -1.10 -7.70
N TYR A 96 -13.09 0.01 -6.95
CA TYR A 96 -12.10 1.03 -7.24
C TYR A 96 -10.74 0.79 -6.56
N VAL A 97 -10.68 -0.15 -5.61
CA VAL A 97 -9.47 -0.41 -4.82
C VAL A 97 -8.41 -1.09 -5.68
N GLN A 98 -8.81 -2.16 -6.36
CA GLN A 98 -7.96 -2.87 -7.32
C GLN A 98 -7.31 -1.92 -8.34
N PRO A 99 -8.06 -1.07 -9.09
CA PRO A 99 -7.44 -0.18 -10.06
C PRO A 99 -6.57 0.92 -9.43
N ILE A 100 -6.85 1.36 -8.19
CA ILE A 100 -6.00 2.34 -7.50
C ILE A 100 -4.66 1.74 -7.09
N ILE A 101 -4.66 0.56 -6.47
CA ILE A 101 -3.42 -0.13 -6.10
C ILE A 101 -2.62 -0.52 -7.35
N LEU A 102 -3.30 -0.98 -8.40
CA LEU A 102 -2.63 -1.28 -9.67
C LEU A 102 -1.99 -0.02 -10.29
N LYS A 103 -2.68 1.12 -10.27
CA LYS A 103 -2.14 2.40 -10.74
C LYS A 103 -0.90 2.82 -9.96
N LEU A 104 -0.89 2.64 -8.64
CA LEU A 104 0.28 2.88 -7.80
C LEU A 104 1.46 2.01 -8.23
N LEU A 105 1.25 0.70 -8.35
CA LEU A 105 2.29 -0.25 -8.76
C LEU A 105 2.83 0.10 -10.15
N VAL A 106 1.98 0.32 -11.14
CA VAL A 106 2.42 0.72 -12.50
C VAL A 106 3.22 2.02 -12.46
N THR A 107 2.77 3.01 -11.69
CA THR A 107 3.49 4.28 -11.53
C THR A 107 4.86 4.06 -10.91
N TRP A 108 4.97 3.18 -9.92
CA TRP A 108 6.22 2.85 -9.24
C TRP A 108 7.18 2.09 -10.16
N LEU A 109 6.67 1.12 -10.93
CA LEU A 109 7.46 0.27 -11.83
C LEU A 109 7.97 1.01 -13.07
N SER A 110 7.23 2.01 -13.56
CA SER A 110 7.63 2.80 -14.72
C SER A 110 9.03 3.38 -14.55
N ASP A 111 9.94 3.13 -15.48
CA ASP A 111 11.29 3.72 -15.52
C ASP A 111 12.14 3.49 -14.25
N CYS A 112 11.83 2.46 -13.45
CA CYS A 112 12.56 2.15 -12.21
C CYS A 112 12.86 0.64 -12.14
N PRO A 113 14.05 0.19 -12.62
CA PRO A 113 14.42 -1.22 -12.60
C PRO A 113 14.44 -1.84 -11.21
N SER A 114 14.90 -1.11 -10.19
CA SER A 114 14.94 -1.57 -8.79
C SER A 114 13.54 -1.93 -8.28
N ALA A 115 12.54 -1.11 -8.62
CA ALA A 115 11.14 -1.39 -8.32
C ALA A 115 10.65 -2.67 -9.03
N VAL A 116 11.05 -2.91 -10.27
CA VAL A 116 10.71 -4.14 -11.00
C VAL A 116 11.32 -5.37 -10.32
N HIS A 117 12.59 -5.31 -9.92
CA HIS A 117 13.24 -6.41 -9.20
C HIS A 117 12.53 -6.70 -7.87
N CYS A 118 12.28 -5.67 -7.05
CA CYS A 118 11.56 -5.83 -5.79
C CYS A 118 10.15 -6.42 -5.98
N PHE A 119 9.43 -6.01 -7.04
CA PHE A 119 8.13 -6.56 -7.38
C PHE A 119 8.20 -8.05 -7.75
N LEU A 120 9.20 -8.46 -8.55
CA LEU A 120 9.40 -9.85 -8.94
C LEU A 120 9.85 -10.75 -7.77
N ASP A 121 10.49 -10.16 -6.78
CA ASP A 121 10.88 -10.84 -5.54
C ASP A 121 9.71 -11.01 -4.57
N SER A 122 8.59 -10.28 -4.77
CA SER A 122 7.37 -10.50 -4.01
C SER A 122 6.72 -11.82 -4.44
N ARG A 123 6.89 -12.86 -3.63
CA ARG A 123 6.36 -14.22 -3.86
C ARG A 123 5.46 -14.65 -2.71
#